data_AF-A0A0Q4XIW4-F1
#
_entry.id   AF-A0A0Q4XIW4-F1
#
_cell.length_a   1.000
_cell.length_b   1.000
_cell.length_c   1.000
_cell.angle_alpha   90.00
_cell.angle_beta   90.00
_cell.angle_gamma   90.00
#
_symmetry.space_group_name_H-M   'P 1'
#
loop_
_entity.id
_entity.type
_entity.pdbx_description
1 polymer ?
#
loop_
_entity_poly.entity_id
_entity_poly.type
_entity_poly.pdbx_seq_one_letter_code
_entity_poly.pdbx_strand_id
1 'polypeptide(L)'
;MALPQAAALLAASLTLAVSGLAAWANPASPAGPVTVVSPPKPAAGSDGAEALDVSLSPECRVPGSKLYTLARLGAVKLALQEKRPVRVLTIGSSSAGLGASATYPVKLETALERSLPDVDVVVESRGMQGEIASGAAERLRNMVAEVEPDLVIWQVGTHDALARVDAEAFASALDETVQWIKGHEIDVVLVTPVYTASLASDEYYNSLVRKVQEVALREGVPLVQRYEAMRYLSGQGQKGEGHLLGSQFRLNDLGLRCMAEHVTRAITLSLLQADPAVTGTAKPPAAVIVPPRDAAAKATSPPPPVLIAPGD
;
A
#
# COMPACT_ATOMS: atom_id res chain seq x y z
N MET A 1 9.41 -54.49 50.65
CA MET A 1 8.31 -54.70 51.60
C MET A 1 7.01 -54.29 50.94
N ALA A 2 6.06 -55.21 50.92
CA ALA A 2 4.59 -55.06 50.85
C ALA A 2 3.93 -54.16 49.77
N LEU A 3 3.25 -54.82 48.83
CA LEU A 3 1.90 -54.48 48.32
C LEU A 3 0.85 -54.97 49.35
N PRO A 4 -0.40 -54.41 49.43
CA PRO A 4 -1.54 -54.82 48.56
C PRO A 4 -2.50 -53.67 48.15
N GLN A 5 -3.09 -53.68 46.94
CA GLN A 5 -4.43 -54.20 46.55
C GLN A 5 -5.65 -53.68 47.36
N ALA A 6 -6.59 -53.02 46.67
CA ALA A 6 -8.03 -53.31 46.76
C ALA A 6 -8.79 -52.71 45.56
N ALA A 7 -9.55 -53.59 44.89
CA ALA A 7 -10.47 -53.31 43.79
C ALA A 7 -11.92 -53.58 44.25
N ALA A 8 -12.90 -52.85 43.70
CA ALA A 8 -14.32 -53.24 43.56
C ALA A 8 -15.00 -52.17 42.68
N LEU A 9 -15.36 -52.39 41.40
CA LEU A 9 -16.43 -53.20 40.79
C LEU A 9 -17.88 -52.80 41.18
N LEU A 10 -18.63 -52.36 40.15
CA LEU A 10 -20.09 -52.47 39.86
C LEU A 10 -20.63 -51.13 39.30
N ALA A 11 -21.53 -51.03 38.33
CA ALA A 11 -21.96 -51.83 37.18
C ALA A 11 -22.88 -50.92 36.34
N ALA A 12 -22.79 -51.08 35.02
CA ALA A 12 -23.79 -50.85 33.97
C ALA A 12 -24.99 -49.90 34.20
N SER A 13 -25.14 -48.93 33.29
CA SER A 13 -26.40 -48.82 32.51
C SER A 13 -26.17 -48.10 31.18
N LEU A 14 -26.36 -48.87 30.11
CA LEU A 14 -26.61 -48.43 28.74
C LEU A 14 -27.95 -47.67 28.69
N THR A 15 -28.01 -46.51 28.06
CA THR A 15 -29.19 -46.11 27.29
C THR A 15 -28.74 -45.30 26.07
N LEU A 16 -28.82 -45.93 24.90
CA LEU A 16 -28.81 -45.26 23.60
C LEU A 16 -30.13 -44.50 23.46
N ALA A 17 -30.06 -43.20 23.20
CA ALA A 17 -31.17 -42.44 22.64
C ALA A 17 -30.86 -42.14 21.17
N VAL A 18 -31.29 -43.07 20.31
CA VAL A 18 -31.45 -42.85 18.87
C VAL A 18 -32.63 -41.90 18.69
N SER A 19 -32.38 -40.68 18.22
CA SER A 19 -33.45 -39.74 17.84
C SER A 19 -33.42 -39.50 16.34
N GLY A 20 -34.28 -40.25 15.66
CA GLY A 20 -35.11 -39.86 14.52
C GLY A 20 -34.50 -39.04 13.39
N LEU A 21 -34.19 -39.72 12.28
CA LEU A 21 -34.28 -39.14 10.94
C LEU A 21 -35.75 -38.78 10.65
N ALA A 22 -36.09 -37.49 10.76
CA ALA A 22 -37.32 -36.97 10.17
C ALA A 22 -37.04 -36.56 8.72
N ALA A 23 -37.41 -37.45 7.79
CA ALA A 23 -37.46 -37.17 6.37
C ALA A 23 -38.57 -36.13 6.11
N TRP A 24 -38.19 -34.91 5.73
CA TRP A 24 -39.13 -33.98 5.10
C TRP A 24 -39.16 -34.27 3.60
N ALA A 25 -40.31 -34.77 3.15
CA ALA A 25 -40.63 -34.91 1.75
C ALA A 25 -40.78 -33.53 1.11
N ASN A 26 -39.99 -33.29 0.06
CA ASN A 26 -40.07 -32.12 -0.81
C ASN A 26 -41.36 -32.17 -1.65
N PRO A 27 -42.23 -31.14 -1.64
CA PRO A 27 -43.17 -30.94 -2.72
C PRO A 27 -42.46 -30.23 -3.89
N ALA A 28 -42.34 -30.94 -5.01
CA ALA A 28 -41.87 -30.40 -6.28
C ALA A 28 -42.77 -29.22 -6.71
N SER A 29 -42.18 -28.03 -6.81
CA SER A 29 -42.83 -26.86 -7.42
C SER A 29 -42.56 -26.86 -8.94
N PRO A 30 -43.55 -26.45 -9.77
CA PRO A 30 -43.43 -26.53 -11.22
C PRO A 30 -42.42 -25.50 -11.75
N ALA A 31 -41.57 -25.95 -12.68
CA ALA A 31 -40.58 -25.12 -13.36
C ALA A 31 -41.27 -24.05 -14.22
N GLY A 32 -41.15 -22.78 -13.83
CA GLY A 32 -41.44 -21.63 -14.69
C GLY A 32 -40.37 -21.47 -15.78
N PRO A 33 -40.68 -20.79 -16.90
CA PRO A 33 -39.76 -20.67 -18.03
C PRO A 33 -38.51 -19.87 -17.63
N VAL A 34 -37.35 -20.41 -18.00
CA VAL A 34 -36.03 -19.83 -17.75
C VAL A 34 -35.89 -18.54 -18.57
N THR A 35 -35.98 -17.38 -17.92
CA THR A 35 -35.60 -16.10 -18.52
C THR A 35 -34.09 -15.99 -18.54
N VAL A 36 -33.52 -15.95 -19.75
CA VAL A 36 -32.10 -15.67 -19.98
C VAL A 36 -31.81 -14.24 -19.55
N VAL A 37 -31.18 -14.06 -18.39
CA VAL A 37 -30.65 -12.77 -17.95
C VAL A 37 -29.34 -12.54 -18.70
N SER A 38 -29.36 -11.62 -19.67
CA SER A 38 -28.13 -11.17 -20.34
C SER A 38 -27.22 -10.45 -19.33
N PRO A 39 -25.89 -10.61 -19.41
CA PRO A 39 -24.97 -9.93 -18.51
C PRO A 39 -25.01 -8.40 -18.73
N PRO A 40 -24.92 -7.59 -17.66
CA PRO A 40 -24.95 -6.15 -17.80
C PRO A 40 -23.68 -5.66 -18.51
N LYS A 41 -23.88 -4.96 -19.62
CA LYS A 41 -22.86 -4.14 -20.30
C LYS A 41 -22.31 -3.12 -19.30
N PRO A 42 -20.97 -2.94 -19.19
CA PRO A 42 -20.44 -1.91 -18.31
C PRO A 42 -20.84 -0.54 -18.86
N ALA A 43 -21.65 0.18 -18.08
CA ALA A 43 -21.93 1.59 -18.32
C ALA A 43 -20.66 2.38 -17.97
N ALA A 44 -20.12 3.07 -18.97
CA ALA A 44 -19.12 4.10 -18.75
C ALA A 44 -19.80 5.28 -18.04
N GLY A 45 -19.25 5.68 -16.89
CA GLY A 45 -19.57 6.93 -16.20
C GLY A 45 -20.62 6.81 -15.10
N SER A 46 -20.16 6.62 -13.86
CA SER A 46 -20.86 7.11 -12.67
C SER A 46 -19.82 7.45 -11.61
N ASP A 47 -19.85 8.67 -11.07
CA ASP A 47 -19.27 9.02 -9.77
C ASP A 47 -20.03 8.23 -8.66
N GLY A 48 -19.84 6.91 -8.67
CA GLY A 48 -20.33 6.02 -7.63
C GLY A 48 -19.35 6.11 -6.47
N ALA A 49 -19.87 6.39 -5.26
CA ALA A 49 -19.08 6.28 -4.04
C ALA A 49 -18.44 4.88 -4.01
N GLU A 50 -17.12 4.84 -4.13
CA GLU A 50 -16.36 3.59 -4.10
C GLU A 50 -16.64 2.85 -2.80
N ALA A 51 -16.79 1.52 -2.90
CA ALA A 51 -17.05 0.69 -1.75
C ALA A 51 -15.89 0.73 -0.76
N LEU A 52 -16.23 0.68 0.53
CA LEU A 52 -15.26 0.56 1.61
C LEU A 52 -14.56 -0.80 1.58
N ASP A 53 -13.26 -0.84 1.90
CA ASP A 53 -12.53 -2.10 2.02
C ASP A 53 -12.95 -2.85 3.29
N VAL A 54 -13.78 -3.88 3.12
CA VAL A 54 -14.36 -4.65 4.23
C VAL A 54 -13.37 -5.57 4.93
N SER A 55 -12.17 -5.78 4.37
CA SER A 55 -11.11 -6.54 5.06
C SER A 55 -10.47 -5.75 6.20
N LEU A 56 -10.69 -4.44 6.28
CA LEU A 56 -10.25 -3.59 7.37
C LEU A 56 -11.27 -3.61 8.53
N SER A 57 -10.79 -3.36 9.74
CA SER A 57 -11.63 -3.15 10.91
C SER A 57 -12.64 -2.03 10.64
N PRO A 58 -13.91 -2.12 11.11
CA PRO A 58 -14.97 -1.17 10.80
C PRO A 58 -14.58 0.32 10.91
N GLU A 59 -13.84 0.67 11.95
CA GLU A 59 -13.32 2.01 12.25
C GLU A 59 -12.18 2.49 11.32
N CYS A 60 -11.52 1.57 10.63
CA CYS A 60 -10.40 1.84 9.73
C CYS A 60 -10.78 1.75 8.25
N ARG A 61 -12.05 1.45 7.95
CA ARG A 61 -12.53 1.26 6.57
C ARG A 61 -12.45 2.55 5.77
N VAL A 62 -11.75 2.47 4.65
CA VAL A 62 -11.61 3.53 3.65
C VAL A 62 -11.73 2.92 2.25
N PRO A 63 -12.14 3.69 1.23
CA PRO A 63 -12.04 3.25 -0.16
C PRO A 63 -10.59 2.99 -0.56
N GLY A 64 -10.34 2.01 -1.43
CA GLY A 64 -9.01 1.65 -1.91
C GLY A 64 -8.30 2.82 -2.60
N SER A 65 -9.03 3.60 -3.41
CA SER A 65 -8.48 4.80 -4.07
C SER A 65 -7.99 5.89 -3.13
N LYS A 66 -8.46 5.88 -1.88
CA LYS A 66 -8.04 6.80 -0.80
C LYS A 66 -6.99 6.21 0.12
N LEU A 67 -6.62 4.95 -0.11
CA LEU A 67 -5.75 4.20 0.79
C LEU A 67 -4.39 3.90 0.19
N TYR A 68 -4.32 3.45 -1.07
CA TYR A 68 -3.05 3.00 -1.61
C TYR A 68 -2.91 3.23 -3.12
N THR A 69 -1.67 3.23 -3.58
CA THR A 69 -1.33 2.80 -4.95
C THR A 69 -0.47 1.55 -4.83
N LEU A 70 -0.70 0.57 -5.69
CA LEU A 70 -0.03 -0.72 -5.61
C LEU A 70 1.12 -0.77 -6.60
N ALA A 71 2.20 -1.43 -6.20
CA ALA A 71 3.28 -1.86 -7.08
C ALA A 71 3.82 -3.21 -6.59
N ARG A 72 4.76 -3.82 -7.32
CA ARG A 72 5.30 -5.12 -6.92
C ARG A 72 6.20 -5.00 -5.69
N LEU A 73 6.26 -6.08 -4.91
CA LEU A 73 7.22 -6.30 -3.84
C LEU A 73 7.99 -7.59 -4.16
N GLY A 74 9.20 -7.46 -4.72
CA GLY A 74 9.99 -8.59 -5.20
C GLY A 74 10.76 -9.30 -4.10
N ALA A 75 11.48 -8.54 -3.27
CA ALA A 75 12.31 -9.07 -2.19
C ALA A 75 11.47 -9.77 -1.12
N VAL A 76 10.35 -9.17 -0.72
CA VAL A 76 9.41 -9.78 0.23
C VAL A 76 8.81 -11.05 -0.36
N LYS A 77 8.42 -11.04 -1.63
CA LYS A 77 7.87 -12.24 -2.29
C LYS A 77 8.89 -13.38 -2.35
N LEU A 78 10.16 -13.06 -2.60
CA LEU A 78 11.24 -14.03 -2.58
C LEU A 78 11.43 -14.63 -1.17
N ALA A 79 11.49 -13.79 -0.13
CA ALA A 79 11.59 -14.23 1.26
C ALA A 79 10.47 -15.21 1.64
N LEU A 80 9.23 -14.91 1.21
CA LEU A 80 8.07 -15.78 1.43
C LEU A 80 8.19 -17.12 0.70
N GLN A 81 8.69 -17.14 -0.54
CA GLN A 81 8.92 -18.38 -1.31
C GLN A 81 10.00 -19.26 -0.69
N GLU A 82 11.04 -18.63 -0.14
CA GLU A 82 12.14 -19.29 0.58
C GLU A 82 11.76 -19.75 1.99
N LYS A 83 10.59 -19.33 2.49
CA LYS A 83 10.09 -19.59 3.85
C LYS A 83 11.08 -19.14 4.94
N ARG A 84 11.78 -18.03 4.70
CA ARG A 84 12.65 -17.39 5.68
C ARG A 84 11.95 -16.17 6.30
N PRO A 85 12.34 -15.73 7.51
CA PRO A 85 11.76 -14.54 8.11
C PRO A 85 11.85 -13.32 7.19
N VAL A 86 10.77 -12.54 7.12
CA VAL A 86 10.73 -11.25 6.43
C VAL A 86 11.22 -10.16 7.37
N ARG A 87 12.32 -9.49 7.01
CA ARG A 87 12.90 -8.39 7.80
C ARG A 87 12.36 -7.06 7.29
N VAL A 88 11.72 -6.31 8.17
CA VAL A 88 11.08 -5.03 7.85
C VAL A 88 11.76 -3.91 8.63
N LEU A 89 12.28 -2.92 7.91
CA LEU A 89 12.82 -1.69 8.48
C LEU A 89 11.77 -0.57 8.36
N THR A 90 11.41 0.07 9.48
CA THR A 90 10.51 1.23 9.48
C THR A 90 11.25 2.53 9.80
N ILE A 91 10.97 3.58 9.02
CA ILE A 91 11.59 4.91 9.14
C ILE A 91 10.49 5.98 9.25
N GLY A 92 10.71 6.99 10.10
CA GLY A 92 9.87 8.19 10.21
C GLY A 92 8.50 8.02 10.91
N SER A 93 8.14 6.81 11.36
CA SER A 93 6.99 6.58 12.24
C SER A 93 7.44 6.53 13.70
N SER A 94 7.71 7.70 14.29
CA SER A 94 8.06 7.81 15.72
C SER A 94 6.80 7.98 16.58
N SER A 95 5.97 6.96 16.68
CA SER A 95 4.90 6.96 17.69
C SER A 95 5.36 6.14 18.89
N ALA A 96 5.97 6.80 19.87
CA ALA A 96 6.07 6.24 21.21
C ALA A 96 4.65 6.12 21.77
N GLY A 97 4.10 4.91 21.75
CA GLY A 97 2.87 4.59 22.47
C GLY A 97 3.12 4.62 23.98
N LEU A 98 2.05 4.74 24.76
CA LEU A 98 2.12 4.52 26.21
C LEU A 98 2.36 3.02 26.45
N GLY A 99 3.63 2.64 26.63
CA GLY A 99 4.08 1.25 26.79
C GLY A 99 4.54 0.60 25.47
N ALA A 100 5.51 -0.32 25.58
CA ALA A 100 6.19 -0.94 24.44
C ALA A 100 5.22 -1.63 23.44
N SER A 101 4.17 -2.27 23.93
CA SER A 101 3.19 -3.02 23.12
C SER A 101 2.13 -2.16 22.42
N ALA A 102 2.10 -0.84 22.67
CA ALA A 102 1.13 0.07 22.07
C ALA A 102 1.70 0.90 20.90
N THR A 103 2.95 0.65 20.52
CA THR A 103 3.63 1.38 19.46
C THR A 103 3.19 0.91 18.07
N TYR A 104 3.30 1.77 17.06
CA TYR A 104 3.01 1.41 15.67
C TYR A 104 3.83 0.21 15.17
N PRO A 105 5.16 0.12 15.39
CA PRO A 105 5.94 -1.03 14.93
C PRO A 105 5.40 -2.36 15.43
N VAL A 106 5.02 -2.45 16.71
CA VAL A 106 4.44 -3.68 17.29
C VAL A 106 3.09 -4.00 16.65
N LYS A 107 2.22 -3.01 16.46
CA LYS A 107 0.91 -3.23 15.80
C LYS A 107 1.08 -3.66 14.34
N LEU A 108 2.07 -3.11 13.65
CA LEU A 108 2.41 -3.46 12.27
C LEU A 108 2.93 -4.90 12.18
N GLU A 109 3.87 -5.27 13.05
CA GLU A 109 4.41 -6.63 13.12
C GLU A 109 3.30 -7.65 13.33
N THR A 110 2.46 -7.45 14.35
CA THR A 110 1.29 -8.30 14.61
C THR A 110 0.32 -8.37 13.42
N ALA A 111 0.11 -7.27 12.70
CA ALA A 111 -0.80 -7.25 11.55
C ALA A 111 -0.21 -8.00 10.34
N LEU A 112 1.11 -7.86 10.12
CA LEU A 112 1.83 -8.58 9.07
C LEU A 112 1.90 -10.07 9.35
N GLU A 113 2.25 -10.49 10.56
CA GLU A 113 2.27 -11.91 10.98
C GLU A 113 0.91 -12.59 10.74
N ARG A 114 -0.19 -11.92 11.12
CA ARG A 114 -1.55 -12.44 10.87
C ARG A 114 -1.87 -12.57 9.38
N SER A 115 -1.29 -11.72 8.54
CA SER A 115 -1.55 -11.69 7.11
C SER A 115 -0.60 -12.60 6.31
N LEU A 116 0.49 -13.05 6.93
CA LEU A 116 1.55 -13.88 6.36
C LEU A 116 1.76 -15.13 7.26
N PRO A 117 0.76 -16.03 7.36
CA PRO A 117 0.68 -17.03 8.44
C PRO A 117 1.75 -18.14 8.42
N ASP A 118 2.58 -18.21 7.38
CA ASP A 118 3.59 -19.27 7.20
C ASP A 118 5.03 -18.78 7.37
N VAL A 119 5.24 -17.50 7.70
CA VAL A 119 6.56 -16.87 7.77
C VAL A 119 6.62 -15.87 8.93
N ASP A 120 7.71 -15.91 9.68
CA ASP A 120 7.98 -14.92 10.73
C ASP A 120 8.23 -13.54 10.12
N VAL A 121 7.69 -12.50 10.76
CA VAL A 121 7.95 -11.10 10.37
C VAL A 121 8.67 -10.43 11.51
N VAL A 122 9.80 -9.79 11.22
CA VAL A 122 10.57 -9.04 12.22
C VAL A 122 10.55 -7.57 11.84
N VAL A 123 9.98 -6.72 12.69
CA VAL A 123 9.91 -5.27 12.44
C VAL A 123 10.91 -4.52 13.30
N GLU A 124 11.89 -3.89 12.65
CA GLU A 124 12.85 -3.00 13.30
C GLU A 124 12.52 -1.53 13.00
N SER A 125 12.38 -0.72 14.05
CA SER A 125 12.06 0.70 13.92
C SER A 125 13.27 1.58 14.19
N ARG A 126 13.63 2.41 13.21
CA ARG A 126 14.77 3.34 13.30
C ARG A 126 14.39 4.81 13.16
N GLY A 127 13.12 5.13 13.33
CA GLY A 127 12.63 6.51 13.25
C GLY A 127 13.19 7.39 14.38
N MET A 128 13.62 8.60 14.03
CA MET A 128 13.98 9.64 14.99
C MET A 128 12.93 10.75 15.07
N GLN A 129 12.78 11.33 16.26
CA GLN A 129 11.88 12.45 16.47
C GLN A 129 12.37 13.67 15.70
N GLY A 130 11.47 14.34 14.96
CA GLY A 130 11.82 15.56 14.22
C GLY A 130 12.62 15.33 12.94
N GLU A 131 12.91 14.08 12.56
CA GLU A 131 13.77 13.77 11.42
C GLU A 131 13.09 14.10 10.09
N ILE A 132 13.82 14.81 9.23
CA ILE A 132 13.47 15.13 7.85
C ILE A 132 14.08 14.11 6.88
N ALA A 133 13.62 14.08 5.63
CA ALA A 133 13.99 13.07 4.64
C ALA A 133 15.49 12.99 4.39
N SER A 134 16.19 14.13 4.28
CA SER A 134 17.63 14.16 4.06
C SER A 134 18.43 13.54 5.22
N GLY A 135 18.04 13.81 6.47
CA GLY A 135 18.68 13.22 7.65
C GLY A 135 18.49 11.70 7.73
N ALA A 136 17.29 11.22 7.41
CA ALA A 136 17.01 9.78 7.32
C ALA A 136 17.83 9.12 6.19
N ALA A 137 17.96 9.79 5.04
CA ALA A 137 18.73 9.31 3.90
C ALA A 137 20.22 9.14 4.22
N GLU A 138 20.83 10.08 4.95
CA GLU A 138 22.24 10.00 5.37
C GLU A 138 22.53 8.76 6.20
N ARG A 139 21.60 8.38 7.07
CA ARG A 139 21.73 7.23 7.97
C ARG A 139 21.30 5.91 7.35
N LEU A 140 20.54 5.95 6.25
CA LEU A 140 19.89 4.79 5.66
C LEU A 140 20.88 3.66 5.38
N ARG A 141 22.05 3.98 4.84
CA ARG A 141 23.06 2.98 4.49
C ARG A 141 23.50 2.16 5.70
N ASN A 142 23.70 2.82 6.84
CA ASN A 142 24.06 2.14 8.09
C ASN A 142 22.89 1.31 8.62
N MET A 143 21.67 1.86 8.58
CA MET A 143 20.47 1.12 8.99
C MET A 143 20.27 -0.14 8.13
N VAL A 144 20.43 -0.05 6.82
CA VAL A 144 20.33 -1.19 5.90
C VAL A 144 21.47 -2.18 6.10
N ALA A 145 22.70 -1.73 6.35
CA ALA A 145 23.81 -2.65 6.61
C ALA A 145 23.66 -3.42 7.92
N GLU A 146 23.05 -2.82 8.95
CA GLU A 146 22.80 -3.47 10.24
C GLU A 146 21.56 -4.38 10.20
N VAL A 147 20.48 -3.90 9.56
CA VAL A 147 19.16 -4.54 9.60
C VAL A 147 18.92 -5.46 8.41
N GLU A 148 19.70 -5.34 7.33
CA GLU A 148 19.56 -6.08 6.05
C GLU A 148 18.09 -6.41 5.72
N PRO A 149 17.23 -5.39 5.57
CA PRO A 149 15.80 -5.60 5.43
C PRO A 149 15.43 -6.10 4.03
N ASP A 150 14.35 -6.88 3.95
CA ASP A 150 13.65 -7.17 2.69
C ASP A 150 12.74 -6.01 2.27
N LEU A 151 12.26 -5.25 3.25
CA LEU A 151 11.28 -4.19 3.07
C LEU A 151 11.62 -2.98 3.93
N VAL A 152 11.68 -1.80 3.31
CA VAL A 152 11.68 -0.51 4.00
C VAL A 152 10.28 0.10 3.93
N ILE A 153 9.70 0.44 5.08
CA ILE A 153 8.46 1.23 5.15
C ILE A 153 8.83 2.63 5.65
N TRP A 154 8.65 3.63 4.79
CA TRP A 154 9.10 4.98 5.09
C TRP A 154 7.93 5.96 5.14
N GLN A 155 7.57 6.38 6.36
CA GLN A 155 6.68 7.51 6.57
C GLN A 155 7.49 8.81 6.50
N VAL A 156 7.19 9.67 5.53
CA VAL A 156 8.05 10.80 5.18
C VAL A 156 7.24 12.07 4.87
N GLY A 157 7.87 13.24 5.01
CA GLY A 157 7.30 14.54 4.62
C GLY A 157 6.59 15.33 5.73
N THR A 158 6.25 14.71 6.88
CA THR A 158 5.60 15.44 7.99
C THR A 158 6.54 16.49 8.58
N HIS A 159 7.74 16.09 8.97
CA HIS A 159 8.70 17.02 9.57
C HIS A 159 9.33 17.93 8.51
N ASP A 160 9.49 17.47 7.27
CA ASP A 160 9.95 18.30 6.15
C ASP A 160 9.01 19.48 5.92
N ALA A 161 7.69 19.23 5.93
CA ALA A 161 6.69 20.28 5.80
C ALA A 161 6.70 21.25 6.99
N LEU A 162 6.83 20.73 8.22
CA LEU A 162 6.90 21.56 9.43
C LEU A 162 8.17 22.41 9.48
N ALA A 163 9.30 21.87 8.99
CA ALA A 163 10.58 22.55 8.88
C ALA A 163 10.67 23.48 7.65
N ARG A 164 9.62 23.52 6.81
CA ARG A 164 9.60 24.30 5.55
C ARG A 164 10.77 23.97 4.62
N VAL A 165 11.14 22.70 4.54
CA VAL A 165 12.15 22.21 3.58
C VAL A 165 11.64 22.42 2.17
N ASP A 166 12.46 23.02 1.30
CA ASP A 166 12.11 23.24 -0.12
C ASP A 166 11.55 21.96 -0.77
N ALA A 167 10.43 22.10 -1.47
CA ALA A 167 9.66 20.96 -1.95
C ALA A 167 10.41 20.13 -3.02
N GLU A 168 11.25 20.78 -3.84
CA GLU A 168 12.04 20.07 -4.86
C GLU A 168 13.29 19.43 -4.25
N ALA A 169 13.94 20.08 -3.28
CA ALA A 169 15.02 19.47 -2.52
C ALA A 169 14.52 18.24 -1.75
N PHE A 170 13.35 18.33 -1.13
CA PHE A 170 12.67 17.19 -0.49
C PHE A 170 12.41 16.06 -1.49
N ALA A 171 11.78 16.38 -2.63
CA ALA A 171 11.43 15.38 -3.63
C ALA A 171 12.67 14.69 -4.21
N SER A 172 13.75 15.45 -4.43
CA SER A 172 15.03 14.92 -4.92
C SER A 172 15.67 13.98 -3.89
N ALA A 173 15.75 14.39 -2.63
CA ALA A 173 16.30 13.55 -1.57
C ALA A 173 15.51 12.25 -1.39
N LEU A 174 14.17 12.32 -1.43
CA LEU A 174 13.30 11.15 -1.34
C LEU A 174 13.52 10.21 -2.54
N ASP A 175 13.57 10.76 -3.75
CA ASP A 175 13.77 10.03 -5.00
C ASP A 175 15.11 9.28 -5.04
N GLU A 176 16.21 9.98 -4.80
CA GLU A 176 17.55 9.42 -4.78
C GLU A 176 17.66 8.29 -3.76
N THR A 177 17.01 8.46 -2.61
CA THR A 177 17.02 7.46 -1.55
C THR A 177 16.19 6.23 -1.94
N VAL A 178 15.02 6.42 -2.55
CA VAL A 178 14.19 5.31 -3.08
C VAL A 178 14.92 4.54 -4.17
N GLN A 179 15.57 5.24 -5.11
CA GLN A 179 16.39 4.62 -6.15
C GLN A 179 17.55 3.83 -5.54
N TRP A 180 18.19 4.36 -4.49
CA TRP A 180 19.24 3.64 -3.79
C TRP A 180 18.72 2.35 -3.14
N ILE A 181 17.60 2.39 -2.41
CA ILE A 181 17.00 1.19 -1.79
C ILE A 181 16.71 0.13 -2.86
N LYS A 182 16.05 0.52 -3.95
CA LYS A 182 15.71 -0.39 -5.06
C LYS A 182 16.95 -0.95 -5.75
N GLY A 183 17.98 -0.13 -5.94
CA GLY A 183 19.26 -0.54 -6.53
C GLY A 183 20.01 -1.59 -5.70
N HIS A 184 19.64 -1.73 -4.43
CA HIS A 184 20.13 -2.76 -3.51
C HIS A 184 19.16 -3.95 -3.37
N GLU A 185 18.19 -4.08 -4.28
CA GLU A 185 17.21 -5.18 -4.31
C GLU A 185 16.34 -5.27 -3.04
N ILE A 186 16.14 -4.15 -2.36
CA ILE A 186 15.26 -4.03 -1.20
C ILE A 186 13.94 -3.40 -1.66
N ASP A 187 12.82 -3.96 -1.21
CA ASP A 187 11.52 -3.36 -1.49
C ASP A 187 11.31 -2.11 -0.63
N VAL A 188 10.55 -1.13 -1.15
CA VAL A 188 10.19 0.07 -0.38
C VAL A 188 8.72 0.39 -0.52
N VAL A 189 8.06 0.69 0.60
CA VAL A 189 6.70 1.22 0.66
C VAL A 189 6.76 2.62 1.24
N LEU A 190 6.27 3.60 0.49
CA LEU A 190 6.17 4.97 0.99
C LEU A 190 4.84 5.15 1.75
N VAL A 191 4.89 5.95 2.81
CA VAL A 191 3.70 6.34 3.57
C VAL A 191 3.65 7.86 3.63
N THR A 192 2.55 8.44 3.17
CA THR A 192 2.37 9.90 3.14
C THR A 192 2.35 10.51 4.56
N PRO A 193 2.55 11.83 4.69
CA PRO A 193 2.48 12.54 5.97
C PRO A 193 1.20 12.32 6.79
N VAL A 194 1.26 12.66 8.08
CA VAL A 194 0.13 12.51 9.01
C VAL A 194 -0.92 13.59 8.76
N TYR A 195 -2.19 13.21 8.65
CA TYR A 195 -3.29 14.18 8.62
C TYR A 195 -3.58 14.73 10.02
N THR A 196 -3.70 16.06 10.11
CA THR A 196 -4.37 16.74 11.22
C THR A 196 -5.33 17.79 10.66
N ALA A 197 -6.46 18.02 11.34
CA ALA A 197 -7.41 19.04 10.92
C ALA A 197 -6.79 20.45 10.86
N SER A 198 -5.82 20.75 11.73
CA SER A 198 -5.12 22.04 11.76
C SER A 198 -4.19 22.28 10.57
N LEU A 199 -3.67 21.22 9.94
CA LEU A 199 -2.79 21.31 8.76
C LEU A 199 -3.54 21.07 7.44
N ALA A 200 -4.83 20.71 7.50
CA ALA A 200 -5.60 20.32 6.33
C ALA A 200 -5.71 21.42 5.26
N SER A 201 -5.71 22.69 5.67
CA SER A 201 -5.75 23.86 4.80
C SER A 201 -4.39 24.48 4.52
N ASP A 202 -3.28 23.93 5.03
CA ASP A 202 -1.94 24.41 4.72
C ASP A 202 -1.51 23.88 3.33
N GLU A 203 -1.54 24.76 2.33
CA GLU A 203 -1.17 24.41 0.95
C GLU A 203 0.27 23.92 0.81
N TYR A 204 1.18 24.40 1.65
CA TYR A 204 2.55 23.95 1.65
C TYR A 204 2.66 22.53 2.18
N TYR A 205 1.99 22.23 3.30
CA TYR A 205 1.93 20.88 3.84
C TYR A 205 1.36 19.91 2.80
N ASN A 206 0.26 20.30 2.16
CA ASN A 206 -0.37 19.54 1.08
C ASN A 206 0.55 19.37 -0.14
N SER A 207 1.44 20.34 -0.41
CA SER A 207 2.44 20.20 -1.47
C SER A 207 3.44 19.09 -1.19
N LEU A 208 3.90 18.91 0.06
CA LEU A 208 4.79 17.81 0.44
C LEU A 208 4.07 16.45 0.37
N VAL A 209 2.79 16.39 0.76
CA VAL A 209 1.96 15.18 0.57
C VAL A 209 1.93 14.77 -0.91
N ARG A 210 1.70 15.74 -1.82
CA ARG A 210 1.72 15.51 -3.28
C ARG A 210 3.10 15.07 -3.77
N LYS A 211 4.19 15.66 -3.28
CA LYS A 211 5.55 15.23 -3.65
C LYS A 211 5.84 13.77 -3.30
N VAL A 212 5.37 13.27 -2.15
CA VAL A 212 5.48 11.83 -1.82
C VAL A 212 4.70 10.97 -2.82
N GLN A 213 3.49 11.39 -3.20
CA GLN A 213 2.68 10.68 -4.20
C GLN A 213 3.36 10.65 -5.58
N GLU A 214 3.90 11.78 -6.02
CA GLU A 214 4.62 11.92 -7.29
C GLU A 214 5.86 11.01 -7.35
N VAL A 215 6.68 11.00 -6.29
CA VAL A 215 7.86 10.12 -6.21
C VAL A 215 7.43 8.66 -6.21
N ALA A 216 6.42 8.27 -5.43
CA ALA A 216 5.96 6.88 -5.38
C ALA A 216 5.49 6.38 -6.76
N LEU A 217 4.73 7.21 -7.47
CA LEU A 217 4.25 6.90 -8.81
C LEU A 217 5.41 6.80 -9.81
N ARG A 218 6.32 7.78 -9.80
CA ARG A 218 7.48 7.84 -10.70
C ARG A 218 8.41 6.65 -10.51
N GLU A 219 8.67 6.29 -9.26
CA GLU A 219 9.54 5.16 -8.93
C GLU A 219 8.83 3.81 -9.00
N GLY A 220 7.50 3.80 -9.20
CA GLY A 220 6.72 2.56 -9.28
C GLY A 220 6.81 1.73 -8.00
N VAL A 221 6.71 2.38 -6.85
CA VAL A 221 6.73 1.74 -5.52
C VAL A 221 5.36 1.84 -4.86
N PRO A 222 4.95 0.89 -4.00
CA PRO A 222 3.66 1.00 -3.35
C PRO A 222 3.61 2.24 -2.43
N LEU A 223 2.45 2.89 -2.41
CA LEU A 223 2.18 4.04 -1.56
C LEU A 223 1.02 3.74 -0.64
N VAL A 224 1.15 4.08 0.62
CA VAL A 224 0.04 4.18 1.57
C VAL A 224 -0.31 5.65 1.75
N GLN A 225 -1.50 6.02 1.29
CA GLN A 225 -2.05 7.37 1.33
C GLN A 225 -2.63 7.70 2.71
N ARG A 226 -1.80 7.57 3.76
CA ARG A 226 -2.16 7.85 5.16
C ARG A 226 -2.87 9.19 5.34
N TYR A 227 -2.42 10.24 4.67
CA TYR A 227 -3.04 11.57 4.76
C TYR A 227 -4.50 11.53 4.29
N GLU A 228 -4.74 10.98 3.08
CA GLU A 228 -6.07 10.90 2.48
C GLU A 228 -6.99 9.94 3.24
N ALA A 229 -6.49 8.77 3.66
CA ALA A 229 -7.25 7.81 4.44
C ALA A 229 -7.73 8.42 5.76
N MET A 230 -6.83 9.11 6.49
CA MET A 230 -7.17 9.74 7.75
C MET A 230 -8.05 10.99 7.58
N ARG A 231 -7.88 11.75 6.49
CA ARG A 231 -8.79 12.84 6.10
C ARG A 231 -10.20 12.32 5.84
N TYR A 232 -10.33 11.20 5.13
CA TYR A 232 -11.61 10.54 4.89
C TYR A 232 -12.28 10.14 6.22
N LEU A 233 -11.56 9.42 7.08
CA LEU A 233 -12.09 8.97 8.38
C LEU A 233 -12.48 10.15 9.28
N SER A 234 -11.71 11.24 9.27
CA SER A 234 -12.02 12.47 10.01
C SER A 234 -13.32 13.14 9.51
N GLY A 235 -13.60 13.09 8.21
CA GLY A 235 -14.83 13.62 7.63
C GLY A 235 -16.08 12.79 7.96
N GLN A 236 -15.94 11.48 8.16
CA GLN A 236 -17.07 10.58 8.50
C GLN A 236 -17.54 10.73 9.96
N GLY A 237 -16.63 11.10 10.89
CA GLY A 237 -16.93 11.27 12.31
C GLY A 237 -17.93 12.38 12.65
N GLN A 238 -18.32 13.21 11.67
CA GLN A 238 -19.27 14.32 11.85
C GLN A 238 -20.75 13.90 11.67
N LYS A 239 -21.05 12.68 11.20
CA LYS A 239 -22.42 12.26 10.80
C LYS A 239 -23.10 11.22 11.72
N GLY A 240 -22.60 10.97 12.93
CA GLY A 240 -23.23 10.05 13.90
C GLY A 240 -22.90 10.39 15.37
N GLU A 241 -23.44 9.61 16.33
CA GLU A 241 -23.22 9.73 17.79
C GLU A 241 -21.74 9.64 18.26
N GLY A 242 -20.78 9.63 17.33
CA GLY A 242 -19.34 9.75 17.55
C GLY A 242 -18.84 11.18 17.79
N HIS A 243 -19.73 12.16 18.04
CA HIS A 243 -19.34 13.57 18.24
C HIS A 243 -18.45 13.80 19.49
N LEU A 244 -18.39 12.86 20.43
CA LEU A 244 -17.50 12.90 21.60
C LEU A 244 -16.08 12.39 21.34
N LEU A 245 -15.79 11.96 20.10
CA LEU A 245 -14.50 11.41 19.67
C LEU A 245 -13.63 12.44 18.93
N GLY A 246 -14.18 13.63 18.70
CA GLY A 246 -13.87 14.46 17.55
C GLY A 246 -12.70 15.42 17.66
N SER A 247 -12.15 15.77 18.84
CA SER A 247 -11.22 16.90 18.87
C SER A 247 -9.80 16.62 19.35
N GLN A 248 -9.51 15.60 20.18
CA GLN A 248 -8.11 15.40 20.62
C GLN A 248 -7.67 13.99 21.03
N PHE A 249 -8.54 13.04 21.39
CA PHE A 249 -8.10 11.87 22.17
C PHE A 249 -8.21 10.49 21.48
N ARG A 250 -8.84 10.37 20.31
CA ARG A 250 -9.04 9.07 19.64
C ARG A 250 -8.02 8.74 18.56
N LEU A 251 -7.18 9.68 18.12
CA LEU A 251 -6.30 9.49 16.97
C LEU A 251 -4.97 8.79 17.25
N ASN A 252 -4.55 8.63 18.51
CA ASN A 252 -3.29 7.94 18.76
C ASN A 252 -3.47 6.41 18.63
N ASP A 253 -4.09 5.70 19.58
CA ASP A 253 -4.19 4.24 19.46
C ASP A 253 -4.97 3.75 18.22
N LEU A 254 -6.13 4.37 17.92
CA LEU A 254 -6.90 4.05 16.72
C LEU A 254 -6.13 4.42 15.45
N GLY A 255 -5.48 5.59 15.41
CA GLY A 255 -4.74 6.02 14.23
C GLY A 255 -3.48 5.20 13.98
N LEU A 256 -2.84 4.66 15.02
CA LEU A 256 -1.73 3.71 14.90
C LEU A 256 -2.22 2.33 14.46
N ARG A 257 -3.36 1.88 14.98
CA ARG A 257 -4.00 0.62 14.55
C ARG A 257 -4.45 0.67 13.09
N CYS A 258 -5.19 1.72 12.71
CA CYS A 258 -5.59 1.90 11.31
C CYS A 258 -4.36 2.04 10.41
N MET A 259 -3.30 2.72 10.84
CA MET A 259 -2.05 2.76 10.09
C MET A 259 -1.48 1.36 9.84
N ALA A 260 -1.38 0.53 10.88
CA ALA A 260 -0.87 -0.82 10.77
C ALA A 260 -1.73 -1.67 9.81
N GLU A 261 -3.06 -1.60 9.91
CA GLU A 261 -3.97 -2.30 9.00
C GLU A 261 -3.86 -1.79 7.55
N HIS A 262 -3.78 -0.48 7.36
CA HIS A 262 -3.65 0.20 6.07
C HIS A 262 -2.37 -0.20 5.35
N VAL A 263 -1.24 -0.17 6.06
CA VAL A 263 0.07 -0.56 5.53
C VAL A 263 0.09 -2.05 5.21
N THR A 264 -0.37 -2.90 6.13
CA THR A 264 -0.50 -4.36 5.91
C THR A 264 -1.36 -4.68 4.71
N ARG A 265 -2.48 -3.97 4.54
CA ARG A 265 -3.38 -4.15 3.39
C ARG A 265 -2.71 -3.77 2.07
N ALA A 266 -2.00 -2.63 2.03
CA ALA A 266 -1.26 -2.25 0.84
C ALA A 266 -0.17 -3.27 0.49
N ILE A 267 0.57 -3.78 1.48
CA ILE A 267 1.61 -4.80 1.28
C ILE A 267 1.02 -6.10 0.73
N THR A 268 -0.02 -6.63 1.38
CA THR A 268 -0.66 -7.89 0.95
C THR A 268 -1.20 -7.83 -0.48
N LEU A 269 -1.78 -6.70 -0.88
CA LEU A 269 -2.23 -6.50 -2.26
C LEU A 269 -1.08 -6.25 -3.25
N SER A 270 0.01 -5.64 -2.78
CA SER A 270 1.23 -5.41 -3.57
C SER A 270 1.97 -6.72 -3.88
N LEU A 271 1.93 -7.70 -2.98
CA LEU A 271 2.48 -9.05 -3.21
C LEU A 271 1.76 -9.82 -4.33
N LEU A 272 0.51 -9.45 -4.64
CA LEU A 272 -0.28 -10.03 -5.73
C LEU A 272 0.02 -9.39 -7.09
N GLN A 273 0.78 -8.29 -7.14
CA GLN A 273 1.10 -7.62 -8.40
C GLN A 273 2.10 -8.46 -9.22
N ALA A 274 1.90 -8.47 -10.54
CA ALA A 274 2.74 -9.21 -11.47
C ALA A 274 4.00 -8.43 -11.86
N ASP A 275 5.04 -9.14 -12.29
CA ASP A 275 6.20 -8.52 -12.90
C ASP A 275 5.85 -7.95 -14.29
N PRO A 276 6.09 -6.65 -14.54
CA PRO A 276 5.95 -6.10 -15.89
C PRO A 276 6.92 -6.75 -16.88
N ALA A 277 8.00 -7.38 -16.41
CA ALA A 277 8.96 -8.11 -17.24
C ALA A 277 8.48 -9.50 -17.69
N VAL A 278 7.57 -10.14 -16.93
CA VAL A 278 7.01 -11.48 -17.25
C VAL A 278 5.78 -11.36 -18.16
N THR A 279 5.17 -10.18 -18.23
CA THR A 279 4.07 -9.85 -19.17
C THR A 279 4.60 -9.38 -20.53
N GLY A 280 5.51 -10.17 -21.12
CA GLY A 280 6.19 -9.85 -22.36
C GLY A 280 5.28 -9.36 -23.49
N THR A 281 5.78 -8.35 -24.22
CA THR A 281 5.37 -7.92 -25.56
C THR A 281 4.01 -7.24 -25.73
N ALA A 282 3.79 -6.11 -25.05
CA ALA A 282 3.04 -5.01 -25.67
C ALA A 282 4.02 -3.90 -26.03
N LYS A 283 4.44 -3.88 -27.30
CA LYS A 283 5.08 -2.70 -27.91
C LYS A 283 4.21 -1.49 -27.56
N PRO A 284 4.74 -0.42 -26.94
CA PRO A 284 3.96 0.80 -26.77
C PRO A 284 3.44 1.20 -28.15
N PRO A 285 2.15 1.55 -28.30
CA PRO A 285 1.65 2.01 -29.60
C PRO A 285 2.58 3.13 -30.05
N ALA A 286 3.23 2.92 -31.18
CA ALA A 286 4.13 3.90 -31.75
C ALA A 286 3.35 5.21 -31.80
N ALA A 287 3.83 6.22 -31.07
CA ALA A 287 3.29 7.55 -31.16
C ALA A 287 3.26 7.90 -32.65
N VAL A 288 2.06 8.03 -33.21
CA VAL A 288 1.87 8.54 -34.55
C VAL A 288 2.32 9.99 -34.49
N ILE A 289 3.59 10.23 -34.83
CA ILE A 289 4.09 11.55 -35.14
C ILE A 289 3.32 11.97 -36.39
N VAL A 290 2.28 12.79 -36.21
CA VAL A 290 1.63 13.50 -37.30
C VAL A 290 2.64 14.57 -37.75
N PRO A 291 3.23 14.48 -38.95
CA PRO A 291 4.13 15.52 -39.42
C PRO A 291 3.34 16.83 -39.62
N PRO A 292 3.94 18.00 -39.35
CA PRO A 292 3.30 19.28 -39.61
C PRO A 292 2.93 19.37 -41.09
N ARG A 293 1.66 19.64 -41.37
CA ARG A 293 1.25 20.20 -42.66
C ARG A 293 1.92 21.56 -42.76
N ASP A 294 2.98 21.65 -43.56
CA ASP A 294 3.34 22.83 -44.36
C ASP A 294 4.63 22.52 -45.16
N ALA A 295 4.48 21.93 -46.35
CA ALA A 295 5.53 21.92 -47.36
C ALA A 295 4.97 21.59 -48.77
N ALA A 296 4.29 22.55 -49.37
CA ALA A 296 4.15 22.71 -50.83
C ALA A 296 3.76 24.19 -51.04
N ALA A 297 4.35 25.01 -51.90
CA ALA A 297 5.33 24.86 -52.96
C ALA A 297 5.96 26.27 -53.19
N LYS A 298 7.20 26.37 -53.66
CA LYS A 298 7.68 26.95 -54.96
C LYS A 298 9.00 27.67 -54.63
N ALA A 299 10.03 27.78 -55.46
CA ALA A 299 10.17 27.57 -56.89
C ALA A 299 11.63 27.20 -57.22
N THR A 300 11.78 26.50 -58.33
CA THR A 300 13.01 26.09 -59.00
C THR A 300 13.81 27.31 -59.47
N SER A 301 15.08 27.41 -59.07
CA SER A 301 16.06 28.33 -59.69
C SER A 301 16.99 27.55 -60.65
N PRO A 302 17.34 28.10 -61.82
CA PRO A 302 18.14 27.42 -62.84
C PRO A 302 19.63 27.32 -62.45
N PRO A 303 20.39 26.38 -63.04
CA PRO A 303 21.78 26.13 -62.66
C PRO A 303 22.75 27.21 -63.17
N PRO A 304 23.91 27.40 -62.50
CA PRO A 304 24.92 28.35 -62.93
C PRO A 304 25.66 27.87 -64.20
N PRO A 305 26.19 28.81 -65.01
CA PRO A 305 26.83 28.47 -66.28
C PRO A 305 28.20 27.79 -66.08
N VAL A 306 28.45 26.80 -66.94
CA VAL A 306 29.72 26.08 -67.08
C VAL A 306 30.75 27.01 -67.73
N LEU A 307 31.83 27.32 -67.01
CA LEU A 307 33.00 27.99 -67.56
C LEU A 307 33.82 26.99 -68.40
N ILE A 308 33.79 27.17 -69.72
CA ILE A 308 34.71 26.54 -70.66
C ILE A 308 35.85 27.53 -70.90
N ALA A 309 37.08 27.14 -70.54
CA ALA A 309 38.28 27.88 -70.90
C ALA A 309 38.62 27.65 -72.38
N PRO A 310 38.97 28.68 -73.16
CA PRO A 310 39.73 28.53 -74.40
C PRO A 310 41.23 28.47 -74.09
N GLY A 311 41.92 27.50 -74.69
CA GLY A 311 43.37 27.35 -74.58
C GLY A 311 44.14 28.28 -75.51
N ASP A 312 45.27 28.78 -74.99
CA ASP A 312 46.63 28.82 -75.55
C ASP A 312 47.60 29.28 -74.45
#